data_AF-A0A0V7ZDS8-F1
#
_entry.id   AF-A0A0V7ZDS8-F1
#
_cell.length_a   1.000
_cell.length_b   1.000
_cell.length_c   1.000
_cell.angle_alpha   90.00
_cell.angle_beta   90.00
_cell.angle_gamma   90.00
#
_symmetry.space_group_name_H-M   'P 1'
#
loop_
_entity.id
_entity.type
_entity.pdbx_description
1 polymer ?
#
loop_
_entity_poly.entity_id
_entity_poly.type
_entity_poly.pdbx_seq_one_letter_code
_entity_poly.pdbx_strand_id
1 'polypeptide(L)'
;MHKTVFTCIRQNSVRTLINSLIISLLTISTNQALAQTRPIKSPTEPQTTQNSANNSITQKLLGTWEAKNLQTPSTSGNLKFIFTPVGKLLIVMSSGVSQKPLVYETGYKINSDPKPMHLDVTLPENKTVQTIFEFTDDDKLKIELYESNPGKSRPKTFPENTPLFEKVSKSTSLPKDTKVIDPGRPNNNTITAPQNQPATNEPQNNSGNNKPKK
;
A
#
# COMPACT_ATOMS: atom_id res chain seq x y z
N MET A 1 -48.32 1.82 37.87
CA MET A 1 -48.51 1.91 36.40
C MET A 1 -47.13 2.22 35.82
N HIS A 2 -46.43 1.47 34.97
CA HIS A 2 -46.65 0.25 34.20
C HIS A 2 -45.33 -0.57 34.23
N LYS A 3 -45.42 -1.91 34.26
CA LYS A 3 -44.31 -2.85 34.07
C LYS A 3 -44.37 -3.34 32.62
N THR A 4 -43.23 -3.40 31.92
CA THR A 4 -43.13 -4.13 30.65
C THR A 4 -41.91 -5.04 30.70
N VAL A 5 -42.19 -6.35 30.71
CA VAL A 5 -41.23 -7.45 30.65
C VAL A 5 -41.23 -7.96 29.21
N PHE A 6 -40.07 -8.00 28.55
CA PHE A 6 -39.93 -8.60 27.23
C PHE A 6 -39.60 -10.09 27.38
N THR A 7 -40.56 -10.92 27.02
CA THR A 7 -40.45 -12.37 26.88
C THR A 7 -39.70 -12.71 25.59
N CYS A 8 -38.62 -13.49 25.66
CA CYS A 8 -38.00 -14.10 24.48
C CYS A 8 -38.18 -15.62 24.55
N ILE A 9 -39.09 -16.14 23.74
CA ILE A 9 -39.27 -17.59 23.50
C ILE A 9 -38.38 -17.93 22.31
N ARG A 10 -37.35 -18.74 22.51
CA ARG A 10 -36.60 -19.38 21.43
C ARG A 10 -36.66 -20.89 21.65
N GLN A 11 -37.45 -21.56 20.84
CA GLN A 11 -37.54 -23.01 20.81
C GLN A 11 -37.56 -23.46 19.35
N ASN A 12 -36.54 -24.19 18.94
CA ASN A 12 -36.72 -25.44 18.22
C ASN A 12 -35.46 -26.29 18.27
N SER A 13 -35.62 -27.44 18.93
CA SER A 13 -34.89 -28.71 18.75
C SER A 13 -34.87 -29.10 17.25
N VAL A 14 -33.95 -29.93 16.76
CA VAL A 14 -33.95 -31.39 16.95
C VAL A 14 -32.54 -31.95 16.74
N ARG A 15 -32.21 -32.89 17.64
CA ARG A 15 -31.04 -33.77 17.64
C ARG A 15 -31.22 -34.91 16.64
N THR A 16 -30.14 -35.35 16.00
CA THR A 16 -30.09 -36.68 15.39
C THR A 16 -28.73 -37.31 15.68
N LEU A 17 -28.73 -38.29 16.59
CA LEU A 17 -27.77 -39.41 16.66
C LEU A 17 -28.11 -40.33 15.46
N ILE A 18 -27.28 -41.20 14.86
CA ILE A 18 -26.67 -42.43 15.40
C ILE A 18 -25.71 -43.03 14.33
N ASN A 19 -24.75 -43.82 14.83
CA ASN A 19 -23.82 -44.75 14.18
C ASN A 19 -24.26 -45.45 12.89
N SER A 20 -23.32 -45.65 11.96
CA SER A 20 -23.28 -46.88 11.15
C SER A 20 -21.84 -47.22 10.73
N LEU A 21 -21.36 -48.34 11.26
CA LEU A 21 -20.14 -49.04 10.85
C LEU A 21 -20.57 -50.07 9.79
N ILE A 22 -20.19 -49.89 8.53
CA ILE A 22 -20.31 -50.95 7.52
C ILE A 22 -18.91 -51.32 7.05
N ILE A 23 -18.47 -52.48 7.51
CA ILE A 23 -17.35 -53.23 6.97
C ILE A 23 -17.88 -53.94 5.72
N SER A 24 -17.42 -53.54 4.53
CA SER A 24 -17.67 -54.28 3.30
C SER A 24 -16.37 -54.48 2.51
N LEU A 25 -15.80 -55.65 2.75
CA LEU A 25 -15.15 -56.61 1.85
C LEU A 25 -14.53 -56.11 0.53
N LEU A 26 -13.23 -56.37 0.38
CA LEU A 26 -12.44 -56.24 -0.85
C LEU A 26 -13.01 -57.08 -2.01
N THR A 27 -13.12 -56.45 -3.18
CA THR A 27 -12.94 -57.13 -4.48
C THR A 27 -11.87 -56.37 -5.26
N ILE A 28 -10.75 -57.06 -5.53
CA ILE A 28 -9.67 -56.55 -6.37
C ILE A 28 -10.02 -56.95 -7.81
N SER A 29 -10.53 -56.01 -8.60
CA SER A 29 -10.58 -56.17 -10.05
C SER A 29 -9.30 -55.59 -10.65
N THR A 30 -8.39 -56.47 -11.05
CA THR A 30 -7.23 -56.12 -11.88
C THR A 30 -7.71 -55.70 -13.26
N ASN A 31 -7.94 -54.40 -13.45
CA ASN A 31 -8.04 -53.82 -14.78
C ASN A 31 -6.62 -53.67 -15.36
N GLN A 32 -6.22 -54.59 -16.23
CA GLN A 32 -5.10 -54.34 -17.13
C GLN A 32 -5.56 -53.33 -18.18
N ALA A 33 -5.29 -52.05 -17.95
CA ALA A 33 -5.41 -51.02 -18.96
C ALA A 33 -4.17 -51.05 -19.85
N LEU A 34 -4.38 -51.36 -21.14
CA LEU A 34 -3.40 -51.15 -22.20
C LEU A 34 -2.91 -49.71 -22.16
N ALA A 35 -1.60 -49.51 -21.98
CA ALA A 35 -0.96 -48.20 -22.04
C ALA A 35 -1.07 -47.64 -23.47
N GLN A 36 -2.15 -46.91 -23.76
CA GLN A 36 -2.19 -45.97 -24.88
C GLN A 36 -1.39 -44.74 -24.48
N THR A 37 -0.18 -44.59 -25.01
CA THR A 37 0.56 -43.33 -25.02
C THR A 37 -0.17 -42.31 -25.88
N ARG A 38 -1.17 -41.62 -25.31
CA ARG A 38 -1.61 -40.32 -25.82
C ARG A 38 -0.57 -39.27 -25.41
N PRO A 39 -0.16 -38.36 -26.30
CA PRO A 39 0.59 -37.19 -25.87
C PRO A 39 -0.28 -36.40 -24.91
N ILE A 40 0.13 -36.38 -23.63
CA ILE A 40 -0.43 -35.49 -22.62
C ILE A 40 -0.12 -34.08 -23.12
N LYS A 41 -1.14 -33.37 -23.62
CA LYS A 41 -1.07 -31.91 -23.67
C LYS A 41 -1.01 -31.48 -22.21
N SER A 42 0.18 -31.08 -21.76
CA SER A 42 0.34 -30.42 -20.47
C SER A 42 -0.72 -29.33 -20.34
N PRO A 43 -1.42 -29.22 -19.20
CA PRO A 43 -2.21 -28.04 -18.92
C PRO A 43 -1.25 -26.85 -18.97
N THR A 44 -1.34 -26.05 -20.03
CA THR A 44 -0.78 -24.71 -20.03
C THR A 44 -1.61 -23.94 -19.01
N GLU A 45 -1.12 -23.84 -17.77
CA GLU A 45 -1.58 -22.78 -16.88
C GLU A 45 -1.38 -21.45 -17.63
N PRO A 46 -2.42 -20.61 -17.77
CA PRO A 46 -2.24 -19.26 -18.26
C PRO A 46 -1.55 -18.40 -17.19
N GLN A 47 -0.29 -18.67 -16.90
CA GLN A 47 0.57 -17.79 -16.12
C GLN A 47 1.26 -16.82 -17.08
N THR A 48 0.64 -15.68 -17.41
CA THR A 48 1.38 -14.56 -18.04
C THR A 48 0.67 -13.20 -18.02
N THR A 49 -0.61 -13.10 -17.64
CA THR A 49 -1.33 -11.81 -17.66
C THR A 49 -1.25 -11.01 -16.36
N GLN A 50 -1.20 -11.68 -15.20
CA GLN A 50 -1.20 -11.03 -13.88
C GLN A 50 0.01 -10.12 -13.64
N ASN A 51 1.20 -10.55 -14.05
CA ASN A 51 2.42 -9.76 -13.86
C ASN A 51 2.41 -8.51 -14.77
N SER A 52 1.90 -8.64 -15.99
CA SER A 52 1.82 -7.54 -16.96
C SER A 52 0.78 -6.48 -16.57
N ALA A 53 -0.38 -6.88 -16.05
CA ALA A 53 -1.40 -5.95 -15.56
C ALA A 53 -0.94 -5.18 -14.32
N ASN A 54 -0.34 -5.87 -13.34
CA ASN A 54 0.25 -5.20 -12.18
C ASN A 54 1.37 -4.24 -12.60
N ASN A 55 2.17 -4.60 -13.60
CA ASN A 55 3.22 -3.71 -14.12
C ASN A 55 2.63 -2.43 -14.72
N SER A 56 1.60 -2.50 -15.58
CA SER A 56 1.02 -1.30 -16.18
C SER A 56 0.34 -0.39 -15.14
N ILE A 57 -0.36 -0.96 -14.17
CA ILE A 57 -0.96 -0.22 -13.06
C ILE A 57 0.10 0.40 -12.16
N THR A 58 1.17 -0.32 -11.85
CA THR A 58 2.31 0.22 -11.09
C THR A 58 2.90 1.42 -11.81
N GLN A 59 3.14 1.33 -13.13
CA GLN A 59 3.65 2.45 -13.92
C GLN A 59 2.69 3.66 -13.92
N LYS A 60 1.38 3.42 -14.03
CA LYS A 60 0.37 4.49 -13.95
C LYS A 60 0.39 5.18 -12.57
N LEU A 61 0.62 4.42 -11.50
CA LEU A 61 0.64 4.92 -10.12
C LEU A 61 1.89 5.76 -9.79
N LEU A 62 3.03 5.52 -10.45
CA LEU A 62 4.27 6.27 -10.18
C LEU A 62 4.11 7.78 -10.34
N GLY A 63 4.74 8.52 -9.43
CA GLY A 63 4.74 9.98 -9.43
C GLY A 63 4.16 10.56 -8.14
N THR A 64 3.87 11.85 -8.18
CA THR A 64 3.30 12.62 -7.07
C THR A 64 1.82 12.89 -7.32
N TRP A 65 1.01 12.52 -6.35
CA TRP A 65 -0.43 12.74 -6.30
C TRP A 65 -0.76 13.66 -5.14
N GLU A 66 -1.60 14.67 -5.35
CA GLU A 66 -1.95 15.66 -4.34
C GLU A 66 -3.46 15.82 -4.22
N ALA A 67 -3.93 15.91 -2.98
CA ALA A 67 -5.24 16.46 -2.66
C ALA A 67 -5.06 17.65 -1.73
N LYS A 68 -5.71 18.76 -2.07
CA LYS A 68 -5.61 20.03 -1.34
C LYS A 68 -6.85 20.25 -0.48
N ASN A 69 -6.68 21.05 0.58
CA ASN A 69 -7.78 21.49 1.44
C ASN A 69 -8.62 20.33 1.99
N LEU A 70 -7.98 19.18 2.26
CA LEU A 70 -8.67 18.03 2.83
C LEU A 70 -9.16 18.38 4.22
N GLN A 71 -10.43 18.10 4.46
CA GLN A 71 -11.04 18.13 5.78
C GLN A 71 -11.21 16.68 6.22
N THR A 72 -10.30 16.24 7.08
CA THR A 72 -10.39 14.94 7.74
C THR A 72 -10.73 15.17 9.21
N PRO A 73 -11.35 14.21 9.91
CA PRO A 73 -11.66 14.36 11.34
C PRO A 73 -10.42 14.69 12.20
N SER A 74 -9.23 14.36 11.72
CA SER A 74 -7.97 14.54 12.45
C SER A 74 -7.08 15.68 11.92
N THR A 75 -7.28 16.16 10.69
CA THR A 75 -6.37 17.11 10.03
C THR A 75 -7.08 17.95 8.96
N SER A 76 -6.78 19.26 8.94
CA SER A 76 -6.99 20.13 7.78
C SER A 76 -5.65 20.40 7.10
N GLY A 77 -5.59 20.23 5.77
CA GLY A 77 -4.34 20.47 5.05
C GLY A 77 -4.25 19.82 3.68
N ASN A 78 -3.02 19.74 3.19
CA ASN A 78 -2.69 19.09 1.92
C ASN A 78 -2.07 17.73 2.19
N LEU A 79 -2.47 16.73 1.41
CA LEU A 79 -1.94 15.38 1.46
C LEU A 79 -1.33 15.03 0.11
N LYS A 80 -0.08 14.59 0.13
CA LYS A 80 0.60 14.07 -1.07
C LYS A 80 1.02 12.62 -0.88
N PHE A 81 0.86 11.85 -1.95
CA PHE A 81 1.46 10.53 -2.11
C PHE A 81 2.52 10.57 -3.19
N ILE A 82 3.70 10.04 -2.89
CA ILE A 82 4.77 9.86 -3.87
C ILE A 82 5.05 8.36 -3.98
N PHE A 83 4.62 7.77 -5.10
CA PHE A 83 4.84 6.36 -5.38
C PHE A 83 6.15 6.18 -6.15
N THR A 84 7.02 5.33 -5.63
CA THR A 84 8.35 5.09 -6.20
C THR A 84 8.46 3.68 -6.83
N PRO A 85 9.34 3.47 -7.83
CA PRO A 85 9.48 2.17 -8.49
C PRO A 85 9.94 1.02 -7.57
N VAL A 86 10.57 1.34 -6.44
CA VAL A 86 11.16 0.38 -5.50
C VAL A 86 10.17 -0.08 -4.42
N GLY A 87 8.87 0.16 -4.59
CA GLY A 87 7.85 -0.24 -3.62
C GLY A 87 7.84 0.62 -2.35
N LYS A 88 8.40 1.83 -2.42
CA LYS A 88 8.29 2.83 -1.34
C LYS A 88 7.21 3.86 -1.66
N LEU A 89 6.44 4.22 -0.65
CA LEU A 89 5.42 5.26 -0.66
C LEU A 89 5.85 6.34 0.34
N LEU A 90 5.88 7.59 -0.10
CA LEU A 90 6.07 8.73 0.79
C LEU A 90 4.74 9.44 0.97
N ILE A 91 4.35 9.62 2.23
CA ILE A 91 3.14 10.34 2.62
C ILE A 91 3.55 11.68 3.19
N VAL A 92 3.22 12.75 2.47
CA VAL A 92 3.54 14.13 2.87
C VAL A 92 2.27 14.81 3.38
N MET A 93 2.28 15.21 4.64
CA MET A 93 1.18 15.94 5.28
C MET A 93 1.64 17.35 5.61
N SER A 94 0.90 18.34 5.13
CA SER A 94 1.13 19.76 5.45
C SER A 94 -0.12 20.30 6.10
N SER A 95 -0.02 20.71 7.37
CA SER A 95 -1.13 21.39 8.06
C SER A 95 -0.97 22.89 7.93
N GLY A 96 -2.08 23.63 7.73
CA GLY A 96 -2.07 25.08 7.60
C GLY A 96 -1.47 25.83 8.81
N VAL A 97 -1.36 25.17 9.98
CA VAL A 97 -0.77 25.76 11.20
C VAL A 97 0.74 25.55 11.35
N SER A 98 1.33 24.61 10.59
CA SER A 98 2.75 24.27 10.69
C SER A 98 3.45 24.52 9.35
N GLN A 99 4.52 25.33 9.35
CA GLN A 99 5.23 25.68 8.11
C GLN A 99 6.04 24.53 7.49
N LYS A 100 6.26 23.42 8.21
CA LYS A 100 7.08 22.30 7.72
C LYS A 100 6.22 21.06 7.47
N PRO A 101 6.25 20.49 6.26
CA PRO A 101 5.56 19.24 5.97
C PRO A 101 6.16 18.08 6.77
N LEU A 102 5.30 17.20 7.28
CA LEU A 102 5.68 15.92 7.86
C LEU A 102 5.75 14.88 6.74
N VAL A 103 6.79 14.05 6.74
CA VAL A 103 6.94 12.94 5.79
C VAL A 103 7.09 11.63 6.51
N TYR A 104 6.27 10.68 6.07
CA TYR A 104 6.34 9.28 6.46
C TYR A 104 6.77 8.45 5.27
N GLU A 105 7.86 7.70 5.43
CA GLU A 105 8.29 6.69 4.45
C GLU A 105 7.70 5.34 4.82
N THR A 106 6.98 4.72 3.89
CA THR A 106 6.32 3.42 4.06
C THR A 106 6.60 2.51 2.86
N GLY A 107 6.39 1.22 3.03
CA GLY A 107 6.35 0.28 1.91
C GLY A 107 4.96 0.24 1.27
N TYR A 108 4.86 -0.15 0.01
CA TYR A 108 3.58 -0.48 -0.60
C TYR A 108 3.63 -1.69 -1.53
N LYS A 109 2.49 -2.37 -1.67
CA LYS A 109 2.25 -3.42 -2.67
C LYS A 109 0.88 -3.23 -3.29
N ILE A 110 0.74 -3.62 -4.55
CA ILE A 110 -0.54 -3.56 -5.25
C ILE A 110 -0.99 -4.94 -5.73
N ASN A 111 -2.30 -5.11 -5.84
CA ASN A 111 -2.91 -6.15 -6.65
C ASN A 111 -4.00 -5.50 -7.50
N SER A 112 -3.80 -5.51 -8.82
CA SER A 112 -4.68 -4.87 -9.80
C SER A 112 -5.87 -5.72 -10.26
N ASP A 113 -5.89 -7.01 -9.89
CA ASP A 113 -6.91 -7.96 -10.35
C ASP A 113 -8.32 -7.65 -9.84
N PRO A 114 -8.53 -7.37 -8.54
CA PRO A 114 -9.85 -7.03 -8.03
C PRO A 114 -10.24 -5.59 -8.38
N LYS A 115 -11.56 -5.33 -8.33
CA LYS A 115 -12.15 -3.99 -8.46
C LYS A 115 -13.04 -3.72 -7.24
N PRO A 116 -12.76 -2.67 -6.44
CA PRO A 116 -11.60 -1.77 -6.55
C PRO A 116 -10.26 -2.50 -6.33
N MET A 117 -9.17 -1.95 -6.87
CA MET A 117 -7.84 -2.57 -6.78
C MET A 117 -7.32 -2.50 -5.35
N HIS A 118 -6.40 -3.38 -5.00
CA HIS A 118 -5.87 -3.43 -3.64
C HIS A 118 -4.54 -2.69 -3.54
N LEU A 119 -4.40 -1.89 -2.49
CA LEU A 119 -3.14 -1.25 -2.10
C LEU A 119 -2.86 -1.65 -0.64
N ASP A 120 -1.73 -2.28 -0.41
CA ASP A 120 -1.26 -2.60 0.94
C ASP A 120 -0.14 -1.64 1.30
N VAL A 121 -0.27 -0.96 2.44
CA VAL A 121 0.73 -0.02 2.94
C VAL A 121 1.41 -0.62 4.18
N THR A 122 2.73 -0.78 4.11
CA THR A 122 3.54 -1.30 5.21
C THR A 122 4.10 -0.14 6.03
N LEU A 123 3.58 0.02 7.24
CA LEU A 123 4.03 0.97 8.24
C LEU A 123 5.28 0.44 8.98
N PRO A 124 5.97 1.29 9.76
CA PRO A 124 6.99 0.83 10.71
C PRO A 124 6.47 -0.28 11.63
N GLU A 125 7.40 -1.05 12.21
CA GLU A 125 7.09 -2.27 12.99
C GLU A 125 6.38 -3.37 12.17
N ASN A 126 6.52 -3.35 10.84
CA ASN A 126 5.92 -4.32 9.90
C ASN A 126 4.39 -4.43 9.98
N LYS A 127 3.71 -3.39 10.47
CA LYS A 127 2.24 -3.34 10.46
C LYS A 127 1.76 -3.04 9.05
N THR A 128 0.84 -3.84 8.54
CA THR A 128 0.25 -3.63 7.21
C THR A 128 -1.16 -3.07 7.34
N VAL A 129 -1.42 -1.99 6.61
CA VAL A 129 -2.75 -1.42 6.40
C VAL A 129 -3.25 -1.88 5.03
N GLN A 130 -4.34 -2.62 5.02
CA GLN A 130 -4.98 -3.08 3.77
C GLN A 130 -5.97 -2.04 3.30
N THR A 131 -5.80 -1.55 2.07
CA THR A 131 -6.65 -0.51 1.48
C THR A 131 -7.12 -0.90 0.09
N ILE A 132 -7.96 -0.05 -0.48
CA ILE A 132 -8.42 -0.12 -1.87
C ILE A 132 -8.10 1.18 -2.59
N PHE A 133 -7.91 1.09 -3.91
CA PHE A 133 -7.73 2.25 -4.77
C PHE A 133 -8.33 2.04 -6.17
N GLU A 134 -8.62 3.14 -6.84
CA GLU A 134 -9.02 3.16 -8.24
C GLU A 134 -8.51 4.42 -8.94
N PHE A 135 -8.43 4.35 -10.26
CA PHE A 135 -8.33 5.55 -11.09
C PHE A 135 -9.74 5.87 -11.58
N THR A 136 -10.16 7.12 -11.45
CA THR A 136 -11.39 7.59 -12.07
C THR A 136 -11.22 7.70 -13.59
N ASP A 137 -12.32 7.89 -14.31
CA ASP A 137 -12.29 8.12 -15.76
C ASP A 137 -11.46 9.37 -16.12
N ASP A 138 -11.43 10.37 -15.24
CA ASP A 138 -10.62 11.59 -15.38
C ASP A 138 -9.16 11.43 -14.91
N ASP A 139 -8.65 10.20 -14.81
CA ASP A 139 -7.28 9.88 -14.35
C ASP A 139 -6.91 10.40 -12.95
N LYS A 140 -7.90 10.71 -12.10
CA LYS A 140 -7.67 11.00 -10.68
C LYS A 140 -7.51 9.71 -9.91
N LEU A 141 -6.72 9.76 -8.85
CA LEU A 141 -6.49 8.63 -7.96
C LEU A 141 -7.42 8.74 -6.75
N LYS A 142 -8.15 7.67 -6.44
CA LYS A 142 -8.99 7.56 -5.25
C LYS A 142 -8.45 6.44 -4.37
N ILE A 143 -8.21 6.72 -3.09
CA ILE A 143 -7.67 5.75 -2.12
C ILE A 143 -8.49 5.82 -0.84
N GLU A 144 -8.92 4.67 -0.32
CA GLU A 144 -9.62 4.61 0.97
C GLU A 144 -8.65 4.46 2.14
N LEU A 145 -8.55 5.50 2.97
CA LEU A 145 -7.61 5.58 4.09
C LEU A 145 -8.26 5.82 5.45
N TYR A 146 -9.53 6.23 5.51
CA TYR A 146 -10.18 6.61 6.76
C TYR A 146 -10.60 5.41 7.58
N GLU A 147 -11.13 4.38 6.91
CA GLU A 147 -11.57 3.16 7.57
C GLU A 147 -10.44 2.12 7.72
N SER A 148 -9.33 2.34 7.02
CA SER A 148 -8.18 1.43 6.95
C SER A 148 -7.23 1.60 8.14
N ASN A 149 -7.05 0.56 8.95
CA ASN A 149 -6.08 0.55 10.06
C ASN A 149 -5.41 -0.84 10.16
N PRO A 150 -4.21 -0.95 10.75
CA PRO A 150 -3.60 -2.26 10.99
C PRO A 150 -4.53 -3.20 11.76
N GLY A 151 -4.66 -4.44 11.29
CA GLY A 151 -5.54 -5.45 11.89
C GLY A 151 -7.02 -5.34 11.55
N LYS A 152 -7.46 -4.28 10.85
CA LYS A 152 -8.82 -4.22 10.27
C LYS A 152 -8.86 -4.93 8.92
N SER A 153 -10.03 -5.48 8.59
CA SER A 153 -10.29 -6.03 7.26
C SER A 153 -10.19 -4.95 6.18
N ARG A 154 -9.73 -5.33 4.99
CA ARG A 154 -9.72 -4.45 3.82
C ARG A 154 -11.13 -3.90 3.54
N PRO A 155 -11.28 -2.58 3.31
CA PRO A 155 -12.55 -2.00 2.86
C PRO A 155 -12.99 -2.60 1.51
N LYS A 156 -14.30 -2.70 1.29
CA LYS A 156 -14.87 -3.24 0.04
C LYS A 156 -15.37 -2.15 -0.91
N THR A 157 -15.60 -0.96 -0.39
CA THR A 157 -16.22 0.17 -1.10
C THR A 157 -15.60 1.47 -0.62
N PHE A 158 -15.71 2.51 -1.44
CA PHE A 158 -15.32 3.86 -1.07
C PHE A 158 -16.47 4.59 -0.37
N PRO A 159 -16.25 5.22 0.80
CA PRO A 159 -17.12 6.24 1.35
C PRO A 159 -17.38 7.40 0.36
N GLU A 160 -18.54 8.05 0.46
CA GLU A 160 -18.95 9.13 -0.45
C GLU A 160 -17.96 10.30 -0.46
N ASN A 161 -17.31 10.58 0.67
CA ASN A 161 -16.37 11.69 0.85
C ASN A 161 -14.90 11.26 0.68
N THR A 162 -14.63 10.14 0.01
CA THR A 162 -13.25 9.71 -0.27
C THR A 162 -12.54 10.75 -1.16
N PRO A 163 -11.37 11.27 -0.75
CA PRO A 163 -10.61 12.23 -1.53
C PRO A 163 -10.23 11.72 -2.92
N LEU A 164 -10.25 12.64 -3.88
CA LEU A 164 -9.65 12.46 -5.19
C LEU A 164 -8.30 13.20 -5.22
N PHE A 165 -7.26 12.48 -5.64
CA PHE A 165 -5.91 13.00 -5.76
C PHE A 165 -5.59 13.24 -7.24
N GLU A 166 -5.01 14.40 -7.52
CA GLU A 166 -4.59 14.77 -8.85
C GLU A 166 -3.09 14.49 -9.03
N LYS A 167 -2.71 13.99 -10.20
CA LYS A 167 -1.30 13.78 -10.52
C LYS A 167 -0.64 15.12 -10.82
N VAL A 168 0.20 15.59 -9.91
CA VAL A 168 0.89 16.89 -10.03
C VAL A 168 2.31 16.78 -10.56
N SER A 169 2.90 15.57 -10.54
CA SER A 169 4.23 15.35 -11.11
C SER A 169 4.48 13.87 -11.43
N LYS A 170 5.37 13.61 -12.40
CA LYS A 170 5.96 12.29 -12.64
C LYS A 170 7.14 11.99 -11.70
N SER A 171 7.58 12.97 -10.92
CA SER A 171 8.69 12.79 -9.98
C SER A 171 8.32 11.81 -8.86
N THR A 172 9.27 10.93 -8.56
CA THR A 172 9.22 9.96 -7.47
C THR A 172 10.18 10.30 -6.33
N SER A 173 10.81 11.49 -6.39
CA SER A 173 11.71 11.98 -5.34
C SER A 173 10.98 12.82 -4.29
N LEU A 174 11.53 12.87 -3.08
CA LEU A 174 11.09 13.83 -2.06
C LEU A 174 11.24 15.28 -2.57
N PRO A 175 10.31 16.18 -2.21
CA PRO A 175 10.51 17.62 -2.41
C PRO A 175 11.76 18.07 -1.66
N LYS A 176 12.50 19.03 -2.24
CA LYS A 176 13.64 19.67 -1.57
C LYS A 176 13.17 20.27 -0.23
N ASP A 177 14.06 20.31 0.75
CA ASP A 177 13.84 20.90 2.09
C ASP A 177 12.84 20.17 3.00
N THR A 178 12.54 18.90 2.71
CA THR A 178 11.62 18.11 3.54
C THR A 178 12.34 17.42 4.70
N LYS A 179 11.84 17.60 5.95
CA LYS A 179 12.29 16.80 7.09
C LYS A 179 11.55 15.46 7.10
N VAL A 180 12.27 14.39 6.80
CA VAL A 180 11.76 13.02 6.96
C VAL A 180 11.69 12.70 8.46
N ILE A 181 10.53 12.24 8.92
CA ILE A 181 10.37 11.70 10.28
C ILE A 181 10.35 10.19 10.15
N ASP A 182 11.32 9.53 10.79
CA ASP A 182 11.33 8.09 10.96
C ASP A 182 10.56 7.75 12.24
N PRO A 183 9.35 7.15 12.16
CA PRO A 183 8.55 6.83 13.35
C PRO A 183 9.15 5.69 14.19
N GLY A 184 10.14 4.95 13.66
CA GLY A 184 10.80 3.83 14.33
C GLY A 184 12.11 4.20 15.03
N ARG A 185 12.58 5.45 14.92
CA ARG A 185 13.81 5.92 15.58
C ARG A 185 13.50 6.90 16.71
N PRO A 186 13.89 6.60 17.97
CA PRO A 186 14.01 7.65 18.96
C PRO A 186 15.10 8.62 18.47
N ASN A 187 14.77 9.91 18.52
CA ASN A 187 15.60 11.12 18.48
C ASN A 187 16.76 11.27 17.44
N ASN A 188 16.67 12.41 16.72
CA ASN A 188 17.69 13.11 15.94
C ASN A 188 18.35 12.34 14.79
N ASN A 189 17.78 12.41 13.58
CA ASN A 189 18.56 12.65 12.36
C ASN A 189 17.66 13.20 11.24
N THR A 190 17.94 14.45 10.87
CA THR A 190 17.40 15.07 9.66
C THR A 190 18.08 14.40 8.46
N ILE A 191 17.36 13.61 7.68
CA ILE A 191 17.85 13.19 6.36
C ILE A 191 17.64 14.37 5.41
N THR A 192 18.66 15.21 5.28
CA THR A 192 18.69 16.25 4.24
C THR A 192 18.89 15.57 2.89
N ALA A 193 18.07 15.91 1.90
CA ALA A 193 18.23 15.42 0.53
C ALA A 193 19.67 15.68 0.01
N PRO A 194 20.27 14.78 -0.79
CA PRO A 194 21.59 15.01 -1.34
C PRO A 194 21.60 16.28 -2.20
N GLN A 195 22.42 17.25 -1.79
CA GLN A 195 22.68 18.44 -2.59
C GLN A 195 23.58 18.06 -3.77
N ASN A 196 23.05 18.16 -4.99
CA ASN A 196 23.88 18.27 -6.19
C ASN A 196 24.62 19.62 -6.12
N GLN A 197 25.86 19.61 -5.63
CA GLN A 197 26.79 20.72 -5.79
C GLN A 197 27.23 20.81 -7.26
N PRO A 198 27.11 21.96 -7.93
CA PRO A 198 27.87 22.22 -9.14
C PRO A 198 29.34 22.34 -8.76
N ALA A 199 30.20 21.59 -9.44
CA ALA A 199 31.64 21.76 -9.36
C ALA A 199 32.02 23.13 -9.93
N THR A 200 32.37 24.08 -9.06
CA THR A 200 33.07 25.29 -9.47
C THR A 200 34.56 25.05 -9.23
N ASN A 201 35.27 24.70 -10.31
CA ASN A 201 36.71 24.72 -10.34
C ASN A 201 37.18 26.19 -10.27
N GLU A 202 37.78 26.58 -9.16
CA GLU A 202 38.53 27.83 -9.06
C GLU A 202 40.03 27.48 -8.92
N PRO A 203 40.92 28.03 -9.77
CA PRO A 203 42.33 27.66 -9.76
C PRO A 203 43.06 28.28 -8.58
N GLN A 204 43.80 27.45 -7.83
CA GLN A 204 44.77 27.92 -6.85
C GLN A 204 45.92 28.65 -7.57
N ASN A 205 46.03 29.96 -7.35
CA ASN A 205 47.25 30.69 -7.64
C ASN A 205 48.10 30.77 -6.36
N ASN A 206 49.21 30.03 -6.40
CA ASN A 206 50.26 30.02 -5.39
C ASN A 206 51.24 31.16 -5.70
N SER A 207 51.42 32.12 -4.80
CA SER A 207 52.58 33.00 -4.81
C SER A 207 52.96 33.39 -3.39
N GLY A 208 54.06 32.82 -2.92
CA GLY A 208 54.59 33.04 -1.59
C GLY A 208 55.27 34.39 -1.43
N ASN A 209 55.56 34.76 -0.18
CA ASN A 209 56.91 35.17 0.19
C ASN A 209 57.12 35.21 1.70
N ASN A 210 58.28 34.68 2.08
CA ASN A 210 58.92 34.70 3.39
C ASN A 210 59.02 36.10 4.02
N LYS A 211 58.92 36.20 5.36
CA LYS A 211 60.03 36.58 6.25
C LYS A 211 59.65 36.51 7.75
N PRO A 212 60.49 35.94 8.63
CA PRO A 212 60.42 36.15 10.08
C PRO A 212 61.47 37.17 10.57
N LYS A 213 61.29 37.62 11.82
CA LYS A 213 62.08 38.53 12.70
C LYS A 213 61.28 39.80 13.02
N LYS A 214 61.10 40.18 14.28
CA LYS A 214 62.03 40.11 15.42
C LYS A 214 61.26 40.02 16.74
#